data_AF-A0A7Y0SNQ7-F1
#
_entry.id   AF-A0A7Y0SNQ7-F1
#
_cell.length_a   1.000
_cell.length_b   1.000
_cell.length_c   1.000
_cell.angle_alpha   90.00
_cell.angle_beta   90.00
_cell.angle_gamma   90.00
#
_symmetry.space_group_name_H-M   'P 1'
#
loop_
_entity.id
_entity.type
_entity.pdbx_description
1 polymer ?
#
loop_
_entity_poly.entity_id
_entity_poly.type
_entity_poly.pdbx_seq_one_letter_code
_entity_poly.pdbx_strand_id
1 'polypeptide(L)'
;GEHARTFLGDWRGKLVCDDYAGYKAGFGNGITEIGCMAHARRKFYDLHEANKSELAAKALEYIGGLYEIERETKDLPPDMRREIRQTKAKPPADSLHQWMLAHRQKVPDGSGTAKALDY
;
A
#
# COMPACT_ATOMS: atom_id res chain seq x y z
N GLY A 1 13.81 -12.16 -11.82
CA GLY A 1 12.47 -11.96 -12.41
C GLY A 1 12.33 -12.43 -13.84
N GLU A 2 13.05 -13.48 -14.26
CA GLU A 2 12.92 -14.02 -15.62
C GLU A 2 11.53 -14.61 -15.85
N HIS A 3 11.08 -15.53 -14.99
CA HIS A 3 9.75 -16.14 -15.09
C HIS A 3 8.61 -15.12 -15.12
N ALA A 4 8.67 -14.07 -14.29
CA ALA A 4 7.66 -13.01 -14.28
C ALA A 4 7.64 -12.25 -15.62
N ARG A 5 8.81 -11.92 -16.19
CA ARG A 5 8.90 -11.28 -17.51
C ARG A 5 8.45 -12.21 -18.64
N THR A 6 8.80 -13.48 -18.60
CA THR A 6 8.34 -14.47 -19.58
C THR A 6 6.82 -14.62 -19.55
N PHE A 7 6.22 -14.65 -18.36
CA PHE A 7 4.76 -14.73 -18.20
C PHE A 7 4.05 -13.46 -18.69
N LEU A 8 4.57 -12.27 -18.34
CA LEU A 8 3.96 -11.00 -18.71
C LEU A 8 4.22 -10.60 -20.17
N GLY A 9 5.29 -11.13 -20.79
CA GLY A 9 5.68 -10.79 -22.16
C GLY A 9 5.81 -9.28 -22.35
N ASP A 10 5.13 -8.76 -23.37
CA ASP A 10 5.11 -7.33 -23.72
C ASP A 10 3.98 -6.55 -23.01
N TRP A 11 3.36 -7.10 -21.96
CA TRP A 11 2.29 -6.42 -21.24
C TRP A 11 2.79 -5.11 -20.59
N ARG A 12 1.94 -4.08 -20.67
CA ARG A 12 2.20 -2.74 -20.11
C ARG A 12 1.01 -2.27 -19.30
N GLY A 13 1.27 -1.61 -18.17
CA GLY A 13 0.20 -1.13 -17.31
C GLY A 13 0.61 -1.01 -15.85
N LYS A 14 -0.40 -0.98 -14.98
CA LYS A 14 -0.23 -0.87 -13.52
C LYS A 14 -0.37 -2.25 -12.89
N LEU A 15 0.70 -2.79 -12.33
CA LEU A 15 0.71 -4.11 -11.71
C LEU A 15 0.65 -3.96 -10.20
N VAL A 16 -0.38 -4.55 -9.58
CA VAL A 16 -0.46 -4.62 -8.12
C VAL A 16 0.39 -5.78 -7.64
N CYS A 17 1.35 -5.53 -6.75
CA CYS A 17 2.25 -6.54 -6.21
C CYS A 17 2.50 -6.36 -4.70
N ASP A 18 2.96 -7.44 -4.08
CA ASP A 18 3.30 -7.57 -2.66
C ASP A 18 4.78 -7.28 -2.38
N ASP A 19 5.44 -6.49 -3.24
CA ASP A 19 6.89 -6.24 -3.25
C ASP A 19 7.75 -7.50 -3.52
N TYR A 20 7.17 -8.59 -4.04
CA TYR A 20 7.96 -9.75 -4.42
C TYR A 20 9.03 -9.39 -5.47
N ALA A 21 10.30 -9.62 -5.10
CA ALA A 21 11.47 -9.24 -5.90
C ALA A 21 11.48 -9.81 -7.32
N GLY A 22 10.72 -10.88 -7.59
CA GLY A 22 10.54 -11.45 -8.92
C GLY A 22 9.99 -10.46 -9.96
N TYR A 23 9.18 -9.48 -9.55
CA TYR A 23 8.57 -8.50 -10.45
C TYR A 23 9.46 -7.28 -10.73
N LYS A 24 10.42 -6.98 -9.85
CA LYS A 24 11.19 -5.72 -9.88
C LYS A 24 11.89 -5.43 -11.20
N ALA A 25 12.35 -6.48 -11.89
CA ALA A 25 13.03 -6.33 -13.17
C ALA A 25 12.13 -5.99 -14.37
N GLY A 26 10.79 -6.01 -14.19
CA GLY A 26 9.83 -5.53 -15.19
C GLY A 26 9.42 -4.07 -14.98
N PHE A 27 9.66 -3.51 -13.80
CA PHE A 27 9.28 -2.13 -13.48
C PHE A 27 10.12 -1.12 -14.25
N GLY A 28 9.51 0.01 -14.62
CA GLY A 28 10.15 1.04 -15.46
C GLY A 28 10.18 0.70 -16.95
N ASN A 29 9.99 -0.56 -17.33
CA ASN A 29 9.96 -1.03 -18.72
C ASN A 29 8.51 -1.17 -19.25
N GLY A 30 7.65 -0.19 -18.97
CA GLY A 30 6.23 -0.20 -19.35
C GLY A 30 5.28 -0.76 -18.27
N ILE A 31 5.83 -1.29 -17.17
CA ILE A 31 5.08 -1.67 -15.98
C ILE A 31 5.31 -0.62 -14.89
N THR A 32 4.21 -0.10 -14.35
CA THR A 32 4.18 0.72 -13.14
C THR A 32 3.80 -0.16 -11.96
N GLU A 33 4.65 -0.21 -10.96
CA GLU A 33 4.37 -0.88 -9.69
C GLU A 33 3.28 -0.15 -8.90
N ILE A 34 2.35 -0.92 -8.34
CA ILE A 34 1.36 -0.46 -7.37
C ILE A 34 1.44 -1.37 -6.14
N GLY A 35 1.79 -0.80 -4.99
CA GLY A 35 1.89 -1.56 -3.74
C GLY A 35 0.55 -2.14 -3.28
N CYS A 36 0.57 -3.40 -2.84
CA CYS A 36 -0.61 -4.08 -2.30
C CYS A 36 -0.93 -3.59 -0.88
N MET A 37 -2.04 -2.86 -0.73
CA MET A 37 -2.49 -2.33 0.57
C MET A 37 -2.72 -3.42 1.63
N ALA A 38 -3.15 -4.62 1.23
CA ALA A 38 -3.35 -5.73 2.16
C ALA A 38 -2.03 -6.19 2.79
N HIS A 39 -0.94 -6.22 2.03
CA HIS A 39 0.37 -6.58 2.54
C HIS A 39 0.99 -5.46 3.37
N ALA A 40 0.81 -4.20 2.97
CA ALA A 40 1.23 -3.05 3.77
C ALA A 40 0.53 -3.05 5.14
N ARG A 41 -0.80 -3.24 5.16
CA ARG A 41 -1.58 -3.39 6.40
C ARG A 41 -1.04 -4.51 7.30
N ARG A 42 -0.64 -5.65 6.72
CA ARG A 42 -0.10 -6.79 7.50
C ARG A 42 1.16 -6.39 8.29
N LYS A 43 2.04 -5.55 7.73
CA LYS A 43 3.23 -5.07 8.45
C LYS A 43 2.89 -4.29 9.71
N PHE A 44 1.89 -3.41 9.63
CA PHE A 44 1.41 -2.67 10.80
C PHE A 44 0.66 -3.59 11.78
N TYR A 45 -0.12 -4.55 11.28
CA TYR A 45 -0.79 -5.52 12.15
C TYR A 45 0.21 -6.35 12.95
N ASP A 46 1.20 -6.95 12.30
CA ASP A 46 2.22 -7.78 12.95
C ASP A 46 3.02 -6.96 13.97
N LEU A 47 3.34 -5.70 13.63
CA LEU A 47 4.00 -4.77 14.55
C LEU A 47 3.13 -4.49 15.79
N HIS A 48 1.86 -4.19 15.60
CA HIS A 48 0.93 -3.93 16.70
C HIS A 48 0.74 -5.17 17.57
N GLU A 49 0.61 -6.37 16.98
CA GLU A 49 0.48 -7.61 17.74
C GLU A 49 1.72 -7.92 18.57
N ALA A 50 2.91 -7.66 18.03
CA ALA A 50 4.18 -7.94 18.70
C ALA A 50 4.47 -7.04 19.90
N ASN A 51 4.10 -5.76 19.85
CA ASN A 51 4.51 -4.79 20.89
C ASN A 51 3.47 -3.72 21.26
N LYS A 52 2.23 -3.86 20.80
CA LYS A 52 1.13 -2.90 21.02
C LYS A 52 1.49 -1.47 20.60
N SER A 53 2.28 -1.33 19.53
CA SER A 53 2.66 -0.03 18.97
C SER A 53 1.43 0.82 18.66
N GLU A 54 1.35 2.00 19.29
CA GLU A 54 0.32 3.00 19.03
C GLU A 54 0.43 3.58 17.61
N LEU A 55 1.65 3.70 17.10
CA LEU A 55 1.91 4.09 15.71
C LEU A 55 1.27 3.08 14.76
N ALA A 56 1.48 1.79 15.00
CA ALA A 56 0.89 0.75 14.19
C ALA A 56 -0.64 0.75 14.27
N ALA A 57 -1.21 0.94 15.47
CA ALA A 57 -2.66 1.10 15.64
C ALA A 57 -3.19 2.29 14.80
N LYS A 58 -2.50 3.43 14.83
CA LYS A 58 -2.89 4.61 14.05
C LYS A 58 -2.84 4.37 12.54
N ALA A 59 -1.81 3.68 12.05
CA ALA A 59 -1.74 3.30 10.64
C ALA A 59 -2.91 2.38 10.24
N LEU A 60 -3.27 1.41 11.11
CA LEU A 60 -4.40 0.52 10.89
C LEU A 60 -5.74 1.27 10.86
N GLU A 61 -5.92 2.33 11.67
CA GLU A 61 -7.10 3.20 11.60
C GLU A 61 -7.24 3.88 10.24
N TYR A 62 -6.17 4.50 9.73
CA TYR A 62 -6.18 5.12 8.40
C TYR A 62 -6.52 4.11 7.31
N ILE A 63 -5.88 2.94 7.32
CA ILE A 63 -6.14 1.88 6.34
C ILE A 63 -7.57 1.35 6.48
N GLY A 64 -8.08 1.22 7.70
CA GLY A 64 -9.46 0.85 7.97
C GLY A 64 -10.45 1.82 7.34
N GLY A 65 -10.20 3.13 7.46
CA GLY A 65 -10.99 4.16 6.79
C GLY A 65 -11.01 4.02 5.27
N LEU A 66 -9.86 3.71 4.66
CA LEU A 66 -9.80 3.42 3.22
C LEU A 66 -10.63 2.18 2.84
N TYR A 67 -10.63 1.14 3.69
CA TYR A 67 -11.43 -0.06 3.45
C TYR A 67 -12.94 0.18 3.61
N GLU A 68 -13.37 1.09 4.50
CA GLU A 68 -14.77 1.52 4.57
C GLU A 68 -15.21 2.17 3.26
N ILE A 69 -14.39 3.06 2.70
CA ILE A 69 -14.69 3.68 1.41
C ILE A 69 -14.76 2.63 0.29
N GLU A 70 -13.84 1.66 0.27
CA GLU A 70 -13.90 0.57 -0.71
C GLU A 70 -15.17 -0.28 -0.56
N ARG A 71 -15.64 -0.54 0.67
CA ARG A 71 -16.91 -1.23 0.93
C ARG A 71 -18.10 -0.48 0.35
N GLU A 72 -18.17 0.85 0.53
CA GLU A 72 -19.24 1.69 -0.06
C GLU A 72 -19.26 1.61 -1.59
N THR A 73 -18.11 1.39 -2.22
CA THR A 73 -17.97 1.42 -3.68
C THR A 73 -18.09 0.06 -4.35
N LYS A 74 -18.20 -1.03 -3.58
CA LYS A 74 -18.03 -2.41 -4.07
C LYS A 74 -18.90 -2.75 -5.28
N ASP A 75 -20.17 -2.37 -5.23
CA ASP A 75 -21.18 -2.74 -6.24
C ASP A 75 -21.44 -1.60 -7.25
N LEU A 76 -20.64 -0.54 -7.23
CA LEU A 76 -20.78 0.59 -8.14
C LEU A 76 -20.04 0.38 -9.47
N PRO A 77 -20.50 1.05 -10.56
CA PRO A 77 -19.77 1.07 -11.82
C PRO A 77 -18.35 1.65 -11.67
N PRO A 78 -17.38 1.23 -12.50
CA PRO A 78 -15.98 1.66 -12.41
C PRO A 78 -15.78 3.18 -12.33
N ASP A 79 -16.56 3.95 -13.09
CA ASP A 79 -16.44 5.41 -13.13
C ASP A 79 -16.85 6.06 -11.80
N MET A 80 -17.95 5.59 -11.21
CA MET A 80 -18.40 6.04 -9.90
C MET A 80 -17.43 5.64 -8.78
N ARG A 81 -16.87 4.41 -8.86
CA ARG A 81 -15.81 3.96 -7.95
C ARG A 81 -14.60 4.89 -8.03
N ARG A 82 -14.19 5.25 -9.25
CA ARG A 82 -13.07 6.16 -9.47
C ARG A 82 -13.35 7.55 -8.89
N GLU A 83 -14.53 8.10 -9.14
CA GLU A 83 -14.93 9.41 -8.59
C GLU A 83 -14.88 9.41 -7.06
N ILE A 84 -15.52 8.43 -6.41
CA ILE A 84 -15.53 8.31 -4.95
C ILE A 84 -14.11 8.12 -4.39
N ARG A 85 -13.25 7.34 -5.05
CA ARG A 85 -11.85 7.23 -4.64
C ARG A 85 -11.11 8.56 -4.73
N GLN A 86 -11.36 9.37 -5.77
CA GLN A 86 -10.73 10.68 -5.90
C GLN A 86 -11.24 11.69 -4.86
N THR A 87 -12.53 11.67 -4.52
CA THR A 87 -13.11 12.66 -3.60
C THR A 87 -12.99 12.24 -2.14
N LYS A 88 -13.18 10.95 -1.83
CA LYS A 88 -13.22 10.43 -0.45
C LYS A 88 -11.95 9.70 -0.02
N ALA A 89 -11.35 8.87 -0.88
CA ALA A 89 -10.20 8.04 -0.48
C ALA A 89 -8.86 8.76 -0.61
N LYS A 90 -8.71 9.66 -1.59
CA LYS A 90 -7.47 10.40 -1.83
C LYS A 90 -7.05 11.27 -0.63
N PRO A 91 -7.92 12.10 -0.01
CA PRO A 91 -7.51 12.91 1.14
C PRO A 91 -6.96 12.12 2.35
N PRO A 92 -7.61 11.05 2.84
CA PRO A 92 -7.05 10.24 3.92
C PRO A 92 -5.82 9.43 3.49
N ALA A 93 -5.72 9.00 2.23
CA ALA A 93 -4.52 8.33 1.71
C ALA A 93 -3.30 9.29 1.68
N ASP A 94 -3.50 10.52 1.20
CA ASP A 94 -2.47 11.56 1.20
C ASP A 94 -2.06 11.89 2.66
N SER A 95 -3.04 11.98 3.57
CA SER A 95 -2.79 12.22 5.01
C SER A 95 -1.99 11.09 5.65
N LEU A 96 -2.34 9.82 5.37
CA LEU A 96 -1.58 8.65 5.81
C LEU A 96 -0.14 8.72 5.29
N HIS A 97 0.06 9.03 4.02
CA HIS A 97 1.40 9.11 3.43
C HIS A 97 2.26 10.19 4.09
N GLN A 98 1.73 11.41 4.25
CA GLN A 98 2.45 12.49 4.94
C GLN A 98 2.76 12.13 6.39
N TRP A 99 1.80 11.51 7.09
CA TRP A 99 2.00 11.04 8.45
C TRP A 99 3.10 9.98 8.53
N MET A 100 3.14 9.00 7.61
CA MET A 100 4.19 7.97 7.56
C MET A 100 5.57 8.60 7.35
N LEU A 101 5.71 9.54 6.39
CA LEU A 101 6.97 10.23 6.12
C LEU A 101 7.48 11.00 7.35
N ALA A 102 6.60 11.72 8.04
CA ALA A 102 6.95 12.49 9.23
C ALA A 102 7.39 11.60 10.41
N HIS A 103 6.78 10.41 10.56
CA HIS A 103 7.17 9.45 11.60
C HIS A 103 8.45 8.72 11.24
N ARG A 104 8.66 8.40 9.96
CA ARG A 104 9.86 7.68 9.52
C ARG A 104 11.16 8.43 9.86
N GLN A 105 11.14 9.76 9.82
CA GLN A 105 12.27 10.61 10.21
C GLN A 105 12.67 10.50 11.70
N LYS A 106 11.77 9.99 12.54
CA LYS A 106 11.96 9.90 14.01
C LYS A 106 12.24 8.47 14.47
N VAL A 107 12.16 7.50 13.56
CA VAL A 107 12.27 6.07 13.86
C VAL A 107 13.67 5.58 13.49
N PRO A 108 14.39 4.89 14.40
CA PRO A 108 15.69 4.31 14.09
C PRO A 108 15.61 3.28 12.96
N ASP A 109 16.62 3.32 12.08
CA ASP A 109 16.77 2.36 11.00
C ASP A 109 16.87 0.92 11.50
N GLY A 110 16.34 -0.02 10.70
CA GLY A 110 16.36 -1.45 11.01
C GLY A 110 15.34 -1.90 12.08
N SER A 111 14.69 -0.97 12.78
CA SER A 111 13.62 -1.28 13.73
C SER A 111 12.39 -1.92 13.05
N GLY A 112 11.58 -2.65 13.81
CA GLY A 112 10.31 -3.20 13.31
C GLY A 112 9.37 -2.11 12.78
N THR A 113 9.37 -0.95 13.43
CA THR A 113 8.62 0.24 12.98
C THR A 113 9.14 0.80 11.66
N ALA A 114 10.47 0.91 11.48
CA ALA A 114 11.04 1.35 10.21
C ALA A 114 10.65 0.39 9.08
N LYS A 115 10.76 -0.94 9.32
CA LYS A 115 10.37 -1.95 8.35
C LYS A 115 8.89 -1.91 7.96
N ALA A 116 8.01 -1.51 8.86
CA ALA A 116 6.58 -1.35 8.56
C ALA A 116 6.30 -0.06 7.77
N LEU A 117 7.03 1.02 8.05
CA LEU A 117 6.91 2.30 7.34
C LEU A 117 7.55 2.27 5.95
N ASP A 118 8.61 1.46 5.77
CA ASP A 118 9.39 1.36 4.52
C ASP A 118 8.89 0.26 3.57
N TYR A 119 7.86 -0.49 3.96
CA TYR A 119 7.22 -1.48 3.09
C TYR A 119 6.26 -0.81 2.09
#